data_AF-M1DLH1-F1
#
_entry.id   AF-M1DLH1-F1
#
_cell.length_a   1.000
_cell.length_b   1.000
_cell.length_c   1.000
_cell.angle_alpha   90.00
_cell.angle_beta   90.00
_cell.angle_gamma   90.00
#
_symmetry.space_group_name_H-M   'P 1'
#
loop_
_entity.id
_entity.type
_entity.pdbx_description
1 polymer ?
#
loop_
_entity_poly.entity_id
_entity_poly.type
_entity_poly.pdbx_seq_one_letter_code
_entity_poly.pdbx_strand_id
1 'polypeptide(L)'
;MSNKIQEYSISPQKGIVVDSSVRHIARKISVQDRDKEAMINSYLEEVKKSLLLNITQYEKSDTSMRSETNEDAIDDNQEAQPIEATVSEDALKKVEGFLRKMKEKEK
;
A
#
# COMPACT_ATOMS: atom_id res chain seq x y z
N MET A 1 11.79 -40.89 38.14
CA MET A 1 11.39 -40.85 36.72
C MET A 1 11.50 -39.40 36.26
N SER A 2 12.66 -38.99 35.75
CA SER A 2 12.92 -37.59 35.40
C SER A 2 12.55 -37.37 33.94
N ASN A 3 11.41 -36.71 33.69
CA ASN A 3 11.00 -36.28 32.36
C ASN A 3 11.87 -35.11 31.93
N LYS A 4 13.04 -35.41 31.36
CA LYS A 4 13.93 -34.41 30.77
C LYS A 4 13.29 -33.97 29.45
N ILE A 5 12.82 -32.73 29.40
CA ILE A 5 12.22 -32.10 28.23
C ILE A 5 13.24 -32.18 27.08
N GLN A 6 13.01 -33.08 26.11
CA GLN A 6 13.88 -33.26 24.93
C GLN A 6 13.94 -32.02 24.04
N GLU A 7 13.01 -31.08 24.21
CA GLU A 7 12.87 -29.87 23.40
C GLU A 7 14.15 -29.01 23.39
N TYR A 8 14.90 -28.99 24.49
CA TYR A 8 16.16 -28.23 24.59
C TYR A 8 17.41 -29.00 24.12
N SER A 9 17.27 -30.27 23.71
CA SER A 9 18.39 -31.08 23.22
C SER A 9 18.66 -30.92 21.72
N ILE A 10 17.78 -30.21 21.02
CA ILE A 10 17.94 -29.87 19.60
C ILE A 10 18.87 -28.66 19.53
N SER A 11 20.14 -28.91 19.20
CA SER A 11 21.04 -27.81 18.84
C SER A 11 20.44 -27.04 17.66
N PRO A 12 20.36 -25.70 17.71
CA PRO A 12 19.86 -24.93 16.57
C PRO A 12 20.67 -25.33 15.35
N GLN A 13 20.00 -25.76 14.28
CA GLN A 13 20.68 -25.96 13.02
C GLN A 13 21.24 -24.61 12.59
N LYS A 14 22.53 -24.40 12.83
CA LYS A 14 23.33 -23.34 12.19
C LYS A 14 23.55 -23.72 10.72
N GLY A 15 22.46 -24.03 10.02
CA GLY A 15 22.49 -24.04 8.57
C GLY A 15 22.83 -22.62 8.17
N ILE A 16 23.86 -22.47 7.33
CA ILE A 16 24.01 -21.26 6.54
C ILE A 16 22.77 -21.26 5.64
N VAL A 17 21.69 -20.66 6.13
CA VAL A 17 20.56 -20.34 5.27
C VAL A 17 21.17 -19.37 4.27
N VAL A 18 21.34 -19.83 3.03
CA VAL A 18 21.62 -18.96 1.89
C VAL A 18 20.33 -18.16 1.69
N ASP A 19 20.15 -17.20 2.58
CA ASP A 19 19.03 -16.29 2.58
C ASP A 19 19.36 -15.22 1.54
N SER A 20 18.68 -15.27 0.39
CA SER A 20 18.82 -14.27 -0.66
C SER A 20 17.95 -13.04 -0.41
N SER A 21 17.37 -12.90 0.79
CA SER A 21 16.58 -11.72 1.11
C SER A 21 17.40 -10.44 1.00
N VAL A 22 16.74 -9.37 0.57
CA VAL A 22 17.28 -7.99 0.52
C VAL A 22 17.95 -7.62 1.85
N ARG A 23 17.33 -8.01 2.97
CA ARG A 23 17.82 -7.74 4.33
C ARG A 23 19.11 -8.52 4.64
N HIS A 24 19.23 -9.76 4.17
CA HIS A 24 20.45 -10.56 4.33
C HIS A 24 21.61 -10.04 3.48
N ILE A 25 21.34 -9.69 2.21
CA ILE A 25 22.38 -9.16 1.30
C ILE A 25 22.91 -7.81 1.82
N ALA A 26 22.03 -6.90 2.25
CA ALA A 26 22.43 -5.62 2.85
C ALA A 26 23.32 -5.81 4.08
N ARG A 27 22.98 -6.77 4.95
CA ARG A 27 23.79 -7.11 6.11
C ARG A 27 25.17 -7.62 5.71
N LYS A 28 25.25 -8.48 4.68
CA LYS A 28 26.54 -8.96 4.18
C LYS A 28 27.39 -7.83 3.60
N ILE A 29 26.80 -6.91 2.83
CA ILE A 29 27.51 -5.74 2.27
C ILE A 29 28.13 -4.89 3.39
N SER A 30 27.38 -4.70 4.49
CA SER A 30 27.84 -3.90 5.63
C SER A 30 28.99 -4.55 6.43
N VAL A 31 29.15 -5.88 6.37
CA VAL A 31 30.04 -6.63 7.25
C VAL A 31 31.26 -7.19 6.51
N GLN A 32 31.16 -7.48 5.21
CA GLN A 32 32.22 -8.13 4.45
C GLN A 32 32.96 -7.14 3.52
N ASP A 33 34.28 -7.08 3.63
CA ASP A 33 35.18 -6.36 2.71
C ASP A 33 35.58 -7.20 1.47
N ARG A 34 34.66 -8.07 1.02
CA ARG A 34 34.80 -8.78 -0.26
C ARG A 34 34.42 -7.84 -1.41
N ASP A 35 34.31 -8.39 -2.62
CA ASP A 35 33.81 -7.66 -3.78
C ASP A 35 32.42 -7.06 -3.50
N LYS A 36 32.42 -5.80 -3.06
CA LYS A 36 31.22 -5.05 -2.68
C LYS A 36 30.36 -4.74 -3.89
N GLU A 37 30.97 -4.57 -5.06
CA GLU A 37 30.27 -4.21 -6.29
C GLU A 37 29.36 -5.36 -6.74
N ALA A 38 29.89 -6.59 -6.78
CA ALA A 38 29.08 -7.77 -7.07
C ALA A 38 27.92 -7.95 -6.06
N MET A 39 28.17 -7.67 -4.78
CA MET A 39 27.16 -7.79 -3.73
C MET A 39 26.07 -6.70 -3.82
N ILE A 40 26.46 -5.46 -4.14
CA ILE A 40 25.53 -4.36 -4.39
C ILE A 40 24.66 -4.66 -5.62
N ASN A 41 25.25 -5.18 -6.70
CA ASN A 41 24.49 -5.57 -7.88
C ASN A 41 23.47 -6.68 -7.57
N SER A 42 23.85 -7.68 -6.77
CA SER A 42 22.92 -8.72 -6.30
C SER A 42 21.78 -8.15 -5.44
N TYR A 43 22.05 -7.15 -4.60
CA TYR A 43 21.03 -6.46 -3.82
C TYR A 43 20.03 -5.71 -4.71
N LEU A 44 20.54 -4.98 -5.70
CA LEU A 44 19.71 -4.17 -6.60
C LEU A 44 18.78 -5.03 -7.45
N GLU A 45 19.27 -6.16 -7.98
CA GLU A 45 18.43 -7.09 -8.74
C GLU A 45 17.29 -7.68 -7.90
N GLU A 46 17.54 -8.03 -6.63
CA GLU A 46 16.46 -8.54 -5.78
C GLU A 46 15.45 -7.47 -5.37
N VAL A 47 15.89 -6.22 -5.16
CA VAL A 47 14.95 -5.10 -4.95
C VAL A 47 14.09 -4.88 -6.20
N LYS A 48 14.68 -4.89 -7.39
CA LYS A 48 13.97 -4.74 -8.66
C LYS A 48 12.92 -5.85 -8.85
N LYS A 49 13.30 -7.10 -8.60
CA LYS A 49 12.39 -8.25 -8.68
C LYS A 49 11.25 -8.15 -7.68
N SER A 50 11.55 -7.78 -6.43
CA SER A 50 10.53 -7.60 -5.39
C SER A 50 9.56 -6.47 -5.72
N LEU A 51 10.06 -5.35 -6.26
CA LEU A 51 9.22 -4.22 -6.64
C LEU A 51 8.30 -4.58 -7.81
N LEU A 52 8.83 -5.26 -8.83
CA LEU A 52 8.05 -5.69 -9.98
C LEU A 52 6.95 -6.68 -9.58
N LEU A 53 7.27 -7.64 -8.72
CA LEU A 53 6.28 -8.60 -8.19
C LEU A 53 5.13 -7.87 -7.49
N ASN A 54 5.43 -6.89 -6.65
CA ASN A 54 4.42 -6.09 -5.96
C ASN A 54 3.55 -5.30 -6.95
N ILE A 55 4.15 -4.63 -7.94
CA ILE A 55 3.40 -3.87 -8.95
C ILE A 55 2.45 -4.78 -9.74
N THR A 56 2.92 -5.93 -10.23
CA THR A 56 2.07 -6.90 -10.94
C THR A 56 0.98 -7.47 -10.04
N GLN A 57 1.24 -7.62 -8.74
CA GLN A 57 0.23 -8.06 -7.78
C GLN A 57 -0.86 -7.00 -7.58
N TYR A 58 -0.50 -5.71 -7.53
CA TYR A 58 -1.47 -4.60 -7.41
C TYR A 58 -2.22 -4.30 -8.71
N GLU A 59 -1.60 -4.53 -9.88
CA GLU A 59 -2.28 -4.42 -11.17
C GLU A 59 -3.37 -5.50 -11.35
N LYS A 60 -3.14 -6.70 -10.80
CA LYS A 60 -4.10 -7.82 -10.84
C LYS A 60 -5.09 -7.81 -9.68
N SER A 61 -4.75 -7.12 -8.60
CA SER A 61 -5.65 -6.89 -7.48
C SER A 61 -6.38 -5.58 -7.74
N ASP A 62 -7.25 -5.58 -8.75
CA ASP A 62 -8.30 -4.57 -8.87
C ASP A 62 -9.24 -4.80 -7.68
N THR A 63 -8.84 -4.32 -6.50
CA THR A 63 -9.65 -4.32 -5.29
C THR A 63 -10.73 -3.28 -5.49
N SER A 64 -11.71 -3.67 -6.31
CA SER A 64 -13.02 -3.08 -6.40
C SER A 64 -13.66 -3.16 -5.02
N MET A 65 -13.36 -2.19 -4.16
CA MET A 65 -14.27 -1.84 -3.07
C MET A 65 -15.45 -1.11 -3.71
N ARG A 66 -16.36 -1.89 -4.27
CA ARG A 66 -17.68 -1.38 -4.66
C ARG A 66 -18.45 -1.21 -3.36
N SER A 67 -18.55 0.03 -2.87
CA SER A 67 -19.31 0.35 -1.67
C SER A 67 -20.74 -0.17 -1.79
N GLU A 68 -21.13 -1.07 -0.89
CA GLU A 68 -22.52 -1.49 -0.73
C GLU A 68 -23.26 -0.33 -0.06
N THR A 69 -24.11 0.37 -0.82
CA THR A 69 -25.05 1.33 -0.26
C THR A 69 -26.09 0.53 0.54
N ASN A 70 -25.83 0.35 1.84
CA ASN A 70 -26.82 -0.20 2.76
C ASN A 70 -27.97 0.81 2.89
N GLU A 71 -29.02 0.60 2.11
CA GLU A 71 -30.34 1.12 2.39
C GLU A 71 -30.92 0.34 3.59
N ASP A 72 -31.39 1.10 4.58
CA ASP A 72 -32.28 0.69 5.67
C ASP A 72 -31.65 0.18 6.98
N ALA A 73 -31.40 1.13 7.90
CA ALA A 73 -31.84 1.01 9.29
C ALA A 73 -31.86 2.41 9.94
N ILE A 74 -33.07 2.94 10.04
CA ILE A 74 -33.45 4.06 10.88
C ILE A 74 -33.09 3.70 12.34
N ASP A 75 -32.28 4.54 12.99
CA ASP A 75 -32.54 5.18 14.29
C ASP A 75 -31.26 5.32 15.14
N ASP A 76 -31.17 6.52 15.69
CA ASP A 76 -30.34 7.00 16.78
C ASP A 76 -28.81 7.19 16.65
N ASN A 77 -28.47 8.47 16.79
CA ASN A 77 -27.22 9.07 17.28
C ASN A 77 -26.04 9.27 16.32
N GLN A 78 -26.04 10.48 15.73
CA GLN A 78 -24.91 11.39 15.59
C GLN A 78 -23.55 10.79 15.20
N GLU A 79 -23.31 10.65 13.89
CA GLU A 79 -21.96 10.85 13.36
C GLU A 79 -22.03 11.40 11.92
N ALA A 80 -21.24 12.45 11.70
CA ALA A 80 -20.96 13.20 10.47
C ALA A 80 -21.81 12.89 9.22
N GLN A 81 -22.70 13.81 8.85
CA GLN A 81 -23.24 13.84 7.49
C GLN A 81 -22.11 14.12 6.49
N PRO A 82 -21.96 13.34 5.40
CA PRO A 82 -21.42 13.89 4.18
C PRO A 82 -22.52 14.81 3.64
N ILE A 83 -22.28 16.11 3.67
CA ILE A 83 -23.13 17.07 2.96
C ILE A 83 -22.91 16.80 1.46
N GLU A 84 -23.62 15.83 0.92
CA GLU A 84 -23.99 15.88 -0.50
C GLU A 84 -24.94 17.07 -0.64
N ALA A 85 -24.35 18.27 -0.75
CA ALA A 85 -25.08 19.41 -1.24
C ALA A 85 -25.44 19.09 -2.68
N THR A 86 -26.61 18.48 -2.88
CA THR A 86 -27.28 18.47 -4.16
C THR A 86 -27.30 19.91 -4.64
N VAL A 87 -26.40 20.25 -5.57
CA VAL A 87 -26.35 21.59 -6.12
C VAL A 87 -27.67 21.77 -6.84
N SER A 88 -28.57 22.53 -6.21
CA SER A 88 -29.90 22.80 -6.76
C SER A 88 -29.76 23.32 -8.19
N GLU A 89 -30.65 22.90 -9.08
CA GLU A 89 -30.66 23.34 -10.47
C GLU A 89 -30.67 24.89 -10.59
N ASP A 90 -31.27 25.56 -9.60
CA ASP A 90 -31.23 27.02 -9.46
C ASP A 90 -29.82 27.57 -9.19
N ALA A 91 -28.99 26.85 -8.42
CA ALA A 91 -27.61 27.23 -8.16
C ALA A 91 -26.76 27.09 -9.44
N LEU A 92 -26.97 26.03 -10.23
CA LEU A 92 -26.30 25.85 -11.52
C LEU A 92 -26.69 26.96 -12.52
N LYS A 93 -27.97 27.28 -12.60
CA LYS A 93 -28.49 28.34 -13.48
C LYS A 93 -27.93 29.73 -13.13
N LYS A 94 -27.72 29.98 -11.83
CA LYS A 94 -27.11 31.23 -11.34
C LYS A 94 -25.62 31.33 -11.70
N VAL A 95 -24.89 30.22 -11.61
CA VAL A 95 -23.47 30.15 -12.04
C VAL A 95 -23.34 30.36 -13.53
N GLU A 96 -24.21 29.74 -14.34
CA GLU A 96 -24.21 29.92 -15.80
C GLU A 96 -24.47 31.38 -16.20
N GLY A 97 -25.45 32.03 -15.57
CA GLY A 97 -25.74 33.44 -15.81
C GLY A 97 -24.58 34.38 -15.45
N PHE A 98 -23.85 34.07 -14.37
CA PHE A 98 -22.68 34.83 -13.97
C PHE A 98 -21.54 34.72 -14.99
N LEU A 99 -21.23 33.51 -15.46
CA LEU A 99 -20.20 33.27 -16.47
C LEU A 99 -20.52 33.95 -17.81
N ARG A 100 -21.79 33.91 -18.23
CA ARG A 100 -22.25 34.61 -19.44
C ARG A 100 -22.02 36.12 -19.34
N LYS A 101 -22.33 36.71 -18.18
CA LYS A 101 -22.14 38.13 -17.92
C LYS A 101 -20.66 38.54 -17.85
N MET A 102 -19.77 37.64 -17.42
CA MET A 102 -18.32 37.89 -17.50
C MET A 102 -17.84 37.93 -18.95
N LYS A 103 -18.30 37.00 -19.79
CA LYS A 103 -17.92 36.94 -21.21
C LYS A 103 -18.38 38.17 -22.00
N GLU A 104 -19.52 38.75 -21.63
CA GLU A 104 -20.03 40.00 -22.24
C GLU A 104 -19.22 41.24 -21.83
N LYS A 105 -18.54 41.22 -20.68
CA LYS A 105 -17.69 42.33 -20.20
C LYS A 105 -16.26 42.30 -20.76
N GLU A 106 -15.88 41.20 -21.41
CA GLU A 106 -14.54 41.00 -22.00
C GLU A 106 -14.51 41.40 -23.49
N LYS A 107 -15.57 42.04 -23.99
CA LYS A 107 -15.71 42.56 -25.34
C LYS A 107 -15.95 44.07 -25.32
#